data_AF-A0A2R6NKR2-F1
#
_entry.id   AF-A0A2R6NKR2-F1
#
_cell.length_a   1.000
_cell.length_b   1.000
_cell.length_c   1.000
_cell.angle_alpha   90.00
_cell.angle_beta   90.00
_cell.angle_gamma   90.00
#
_symmetry.space_group_name_H-M   'P 1'
#
loop_
_entity.id
_entity.type
_entity.pdbx_description
1 polymer ?
#
loop_
_entity_poly.entity_id
_entity_poly.type
_entity_poly.pdbx_seq_one_letter_code
_entity_poly.pdbx_strand_id
1 'polypeptide(L)'
;MFQYFGQRLKRDLKQIVDRRLENNAAIKGTQMKSSGVDVDVISHKRQRYAVWFGGSLMASLPEFYTFCHTKAQYDEVGPSICRRYQIFGSAT
;
A
#
# COMPACT_ATOMS: atom_id res chain seq x y z
N MET A 1 -6.58 11.82 15.10
CA MET A 1 -7.09 11.38 13.79
C MET A 1 -8.49 11.96 13.63
N PHE A 2 -8.86 12.38 12.43
CA PHE A 2 -10.20 12.91 12.15
C PHE A 2 -11.25 11.80 12.27
N GLN A 3 -12.32 12.05 13.02
CA GLN A 3 -13.44 11.13 13.12
C GLN A 3 -14.08 10.94 11.74
N TYR A 4 -14.49 9.71 11.43
CA TYR A 4 -15.19 9.34 10.19
C TYR A 4 -14.43 9.58 8.87
N PHE A 5 -13.16 9.98 8.91
CA PHE A 5 -12.38 10.27 7.70
C PHE A 5 -12.33 9.08 6.73
N GLY A 6 -12.04 7.87 7.24
CA GLY A 6 -11.98 6.67 6.40
C GLY A 6 -13.32 6.34 5.73
N GLN A 7 -14.43 6.52 6.44
CA GLN A 7 -15.77 6.28 5.89
C GLN A 7 -16.13 7.31 4.82
N ARG A 8 -15.84 8.60 5.06
CA ARG A 8 -16.04 9.66 4.08
C ARG A 8 -15.20 9.40 2.82
N LEU A 9 -13.92 9.06 2.99
CA LEU A 9 -13.02 8.76 1.88
C LEU A 9 -13.51 7.57 1.06
N LYS A 10 -13.91 6.46 1.71
CA LYS A 10 -14.44 5.26 1.04
C LYS A 10 -15.68 5.60 0.21
N ARG A 11 -16.64 6.33 0.79
CA ARG A 11 -17.87 6.76 0.11
C ARG A 11 -17.55 7.62 -1.12
N ASP A 12 -16.75 8.67 -0.93
CA ASP A 12 -16.46 9.64 -1.99
C ASP A 12 -15.70 8.96 -3.15
N LEU A 13 -14.75 8.07 -2.84
CA LEU A 13 -14.01 7.31 -3.84
C LEU A 13 -14.92 6.32 -4.58
N LYS A 14 -15.79 5.60 -3.86
CA LYS A 14 -16.76 4.69 -4.48
C LYS A 14 -17.71 5.42 -5.43
N GLN A 15 -18.19 6.61 -5.05
CA GLN A 15 -19.03 7.44 -5.92
C GLN A 15 -18.30 7.88 -7.20
N ILE A 16 -17.02 8.23 -7.12
CA ILE A 16 -16.21 8.59 -8.29
C ILE A 16 -16.03 7.39 -9.21
N VAL A 17 -15.72 6.23 -8.63
CA VAL A 17 -15.52 4.97 -9.36
C VAL A 17 -16.82 4.57 -10.07
N ASP A 18 -17.94 4.52 -9.36
CA ASP A 18 -19.23 4.10 -9.91
C ASP A 18 -19.68 5.01 -11.04
N ARG A 19 -19.58 6.33 -10.85
CA ARG A 19 -19.88 7.31 -11.90
C ARG A 19 -19.06 7.09 -13.16
N ARG A 20 -17.77 6.74 -13.02
CA ARG A 20 -16.91 6.44 -14.15
C ARG A 20 -17.34 5.15 -14.85
N LEU A 21 -17.71 4.11 -14.10
CA LEU A 21 -18.20 2.85 -14.67
C LEU A 21 -19.52 3.05 -15.43
N GLU A 22 -20.43 3.85 -14.89
CA GLU A 22 -21.70 4.23 -15.53
C GLU A 22 -21.47 5.00 -16.82
N ASN A 23 -20.62 6.04 -16.81
CA ASN A 23 -20.28 6.82 -18.00
C ASN A 23 -19.63 5.95 -19.09
N ASN A 24 -18.73 5.04 -18.69
CA ASN A 24 -18.09 4.12 -19.64
C ASN A 24 -19.10 3.12 -20.23
N ALA A 25 -20.04 2.63 -19.42
CA ALA A 25 -21.09 1.73 -19.88
C ALA A 25 -22.05 2.43 -20.85
N ALA A 26 -22.38 3.70 -20.61
CA ALA A 26 -23.21 4.50 -21.51
C ALA A 26 -22.54 4.73 -22.88
N ILE A 27 -21.22 4.93 -22.91
CA ILE A 27 -20.46 5.18 -24.15
C ILE A 27 -20.24 3.89 -24.96
N LYS A 28 -19.95 2.76 -24.29
CA LYS A 28 -19.57 1.50 -24.96
C LYS A 28 -20.73 0.51 -25.18
N GLY A 29 -21.91 0.78 -24.64
CA GLY A 29 -23.07 -0.12 -24.73
C GLY A 29 -22.86 -1.49 -24.06
N THR A 30 -23.61 -2.51 -24.47
CA THR A 30 -23.58 -3.87 -23.92
C THR A 30 -22.33 -4.69 -24.30
N GLN A 31 -21.47 -4.20 -25.19
CA GLN A 31 -20.31 -4.97 -25.67
C GLN A 31 -19.19 -5.10 -24.63
N MET A 32 -19.08 -4.17 -23.68
CA MET A 32 -17.97 -4.18 -22.72
C MET A 32 -18.32 -3.50 -21.39
N LYS A 33 -19.03 -4.23 -20.52
CA LYS A 33 -19.29 -3.79 -19.13
C LYS A 33 -18.10 -4.18 -18.25
N SER A 34 -17.45 -3.20 -17.63
CA SER A 34 -16.40 -3.47 -16.63
C SER A 34 -16.98 -4.18 -15.41
N SER A 35 -16.24 -5.12 -14.84
CA SER A 35 -16.57 -5.69 -13.52
C SER A 35 -16.63 -4.57 -12.47
N GLY A 36 -17.47 -4.77 -11.43
CA GLY A 36 -17.55 -3.83 -10.32
C GLY A 36 -16.18 -3.70 -9.63
N VAL A 37 -15.81 -2.47 -9.28
CA VAL A 37 -14.58 -2.18 -8.55
C VAL A 37 -14.91 -2.06 -7.07
N ASP A 38 -14.32 -2.94 -6.27
CA ASP A 38 -14.41 -2.83 -4.82
C ASP A 38 -13.47 -1.73 -4.31
N VAL A 39 -13.94 -0.95 -3.35
CA VAL A 39 -13.21 0.17 -2.77
C VAL A 39 -13.17 -0.03 -1.27
N ASP A 40 -11.97 -0.13 -0.71
CA ASP A 40 -11.79 -0.23 0.73
C ASP A 40 -10.79 0.78 1.28
N VAL A 41 -11.08 1.26 2.49
CA VAL A 41 -10.26 2.24 3.22
C VAL A 41 -10.05 1.74 4.63
N ILE A 42 -8.82 1.30 4.91
CA ILE A 42 -8.47 0.66 6.18
C ILE A 42 -8.23 1.74 7.24
N SER A 43 -8.96 1.64 8.35
CA SER A 43 -8.73 2.45 9.54
C SER A 43 -8.34 1.58 10.75
N HIS A 44 -7.29 1.98 11.47
CA HIS A 44 -6.79 1.22 12.62
C HIS A 44 -6.35 2.12 13.77
N LYS A 45 -6.31 1.59 15.00
CA LYS A 45 -6.01 2.37 16.22
C LYS A 45 -4.62 3.01 16.25
N ARG A 46 -3.64 2.44 15.52
CA ARG A 46 -2.22 2.90 15.52
C ARG A 46 -1.88 3.90 14.40
N GLN A 47 -2.88 4.57 13.80
CA GLN A 47 -2.68 5.47 12.65
C GLN A 47 -1.68 6.60 12.91
N ARG A 48 -1.68 7.17 14.12
CA ARG A 48 -0.79 8.29 14.49
C ARG A 48 0.70 7.94 14.35
N TYR A 49 1.07 6.69 14.59
CA TYR A 49 2.45 6.21 14.56
C TYR A 49 2.60 5.01 13.62
N ALA A 50 1.79 4.93 12.57
CA ALA A 50 1.70 3.75 11.70
C ALA A 50 3.06 3.36 11.11
N VAL A 51 3.87 4.36 10.72
CA VAL A 51 5.22 4.15 10.17
C VAL A 51 6.15 3.53 11.21
N TRP A 52 6.21 4.10 12.41
CA TRP A 52 7.07 3.62 13.48
C TRP A 52 6.63 2.25 13.99
N PHE A 53 5.31 2.07 14.13
CA PHE A 53 4.72 0.79 14.52
C PHE A 53 5.00 -0.29 13.47
N GLY A 54 4.85 0.01 12.18
CA GLY A 54 5.16 -0.91 11.09
C GLY A 54 6.64 -1.27 11.04
N GLY A 55 7.54 -0.29 11.22
CA GLY A 55 8.98 -0.53 11.31
C GLY A 55 9.36 -1.43 12.49
N SER A 56 8.79 -1.19 13.67
CA SER A 56 9.01 -2.03 14.85
C SER A 56 8.47 -3.45 14.65
N LEU A 57 7.31 -3.61 14.03
CA LEU A 57 6.75 -4.93 13.71
C LEU A 57 7.64 -5.67 12.69
N MET A 58 8.10 -4.99 11.64
CA MET A 58 8.98 -5.57 10.63
C MET A 58 10.34 -5.97 11.22
N ALA A 59 10.96 -5.10 12.02
CA ALA A 59 12.24 -5.40 12.67
C ALA A 59 12.18 -6.56 13.66
N SER A 60 10.98 -6.92 14.11
CA SER A 60 10.75 -8.05 15.03
C SER A 60 10.61 -9.40 14.30
N LEU A 61 10.51 -9.40 12.95
CA LEU A 61 10.43 -10.63 12.17
C LEU A 61 11.82 -11.27 12.02
N PRO A 62 11.96 -12.61 12.14
CA PRO A 62 13.26 -13.30 12.01
C PRO A 62 13.96 -13.00 10.68
N GLU A 63 13.21 -12.88 9.59
CA GLU A 63 13.74 -12.66 8.25
C GLU A 63 14.23 -11.22 8.05
N PHE A 64 13.93 -10.28 8.96
CA PHE A 64 14.32 -8.87 8.78
C PHE A 64 15.82 -8.69 8.54
N TYR A 65 16.65 -9.46 9.25
CA TYR A 65 18.10 -9.38 9.15
C TYR A 65 18.65 -9.88 7.81
N THR A 66 17.94 -10.75 7.10
CA THR A 66 18.39 -11.25 5.77
C THR A 66 18.25 -10.20 4.68
N PHE A 67 17.36 -9.21 4.88
CA PHE A 67 17.16 -8.10 3.95
C PHE A 67 18.03 -6.87 4.28
N CYS A 68 18.75 -6.90 5.40
CA CYS A 68 19.63 -5.81 5.82
C CYS A 68 21.00 -5.93 5.16
N HIS A 69 21.59 -4.79 4.80
CA HIS A 69 22.99 -4.72 4.42
C HIS A 69 23.87 -4.79 5.66
N THR A 70 24.81 -5.72 5.68
CA THR A 70 25.79 -5.85 6.76
C THR A 70 26.90 -4.82 6.63
N LYS A 71 27.59 -4.54 7.73
CA LYS A 71 28.77 -3.68 7.72
C LYS A 71 29.87 -4.20 6.79
N ALA A 72 30.11 -5.52 6.78
CA ALA A 72 31.11 -6.14 5.90
C ALA A 72 30.78 -5.90 4.41
N GLN A 73 29.52 -6.08 4.01
CA GLN A 73 29.09 -5.80 2.64
C GLN A 73 29.29 -4.33 2.26
N TYR A 74 29.01 -3.40 3.17
CA TYR A 74 29.24 -1.98 2.95
C TYR A 74 30.72 -1.65 2.78
N ASP A 75 31.58 -2.23 3.63
CA ASP A 75 33.02 -1.99 3.60
C ASP A 75 33.66 -2.60 2.32
N GLU A 76 33.15 -3.71 1.80
CA GLU A 76 33.64 -4.39 0.58
C GLU A 76 33.14 -3.76 -0.74
N VAL A 77 31.84 -3.45 -0.83
CA VAL A 77 31.21 -2.98 -2.08
C VAL A 77 31.10 -1.45 -2.12
N GLY A 78 31.06 -0.81 -0.96
CA GLY A 78 30.88 0.63 -0.80
C GLY A 78 29.41 1.05 -0.65
N PRO A 79 29.16 2.37 -0.53
CA PRO A 79 27.85 2.93 -0.20
C PRO A 79 26.76 2.76 -1.26
N SER A 80 27.11 2.27 -2.45
CA SER A 80 26.16 2.04 -3.54
C SER A 80 25.06 1.05 -3.15
N ILE A 81 25.37 0.06 -2.31
CA ILE A 81 24.42 -0.96 -1.86
C ILE A 81 23.26 -0.36 -1.07
N CYS A 82 23.48 0.71 -0.31
CA CYS A 82 22.44 1.36 0.49
C CYS A 82 21.41 2.14 -0.34
N ARG A 83 21.66 2.37 -1.63
CA ARG A 83 20.72 3.08 -2.51
C ARG A 83 19.46 2.28 -2.83
N ARG A 84 19.50 0.96 -2.65
CA ARG A 84 18.38 0.05 -2.89
C ARG A 84 18.26 -0.94 -1.73
N TYR A 85 17.03 -1.20 -1.32
CA TYR A 85 16.69 -2.24 -0.36
C TYR A 85 15.68 -3.19 -0.97
N GLN A 86 15.62 -4.42 -0.46
CA GLN A 86 14.58 -5.37 -0.85
C GLN A 86 13.30 -5.07 -0.06
N ILE A 87 12.16 -5.06 -0.76
CA ILE A 87 10.86 -4.84 -0.12
C ILE A 87 10.40 -6.14 0.51
N PHE A 88 10.23 -6.12 1.82
CA PHE A 88 9.72 -7.24 2.62
C PHE A 88 8.30 -7.62 2.19
N GLY A 89 8.00 -8.91 2.04
CA GLY A 89 6.63 -9.39 1.79
C GLY A 89 6.02 -8.99 0.44
N SER A 90 6.82 -8.58 -0.55
CA SER A 90 6.37 -8.61 -1.95
C SER A 90 6.11 -10.07 -2.31
N ALA A 91 4.85 -10.49 -2.25
CA ALA A 91 4.42 -11.78 -2.77
C ALA A 91 4.95 -11.94 -4.21
N THR A 92 5.69 -13.01 -4.45
CA THR A 92 5.65 -13.71 -5.73
C THR A 92 4.27 -14.28 -5.96
#